data_AF-A0A2Z7A171-F1
#
_entry.id   AF-A0A2Z7A171-F1
#
_cell.length_a   1.000
_cell.length_b   1.000
_cell.length_c   1.000
_cell.angle_alpha   90.00
_cell.angle_beta   90.00
_cell.angle_gamma   90.00
#
_symmetry.space_group_name_H-M   'P 1'
#
loop_
_entity.id
_entity.type
_entity.pdbx_description
1 polymer ?
#
loop_
_entity_poly.entity_id
_entity_poly.type
_entity_poly.pdbx_seq_one_letter_code
_entity_poly.pdbx_strand_id
1 'polypeptide(L)'
;MERRRFLRAALSGGALLAVGGSYALPRLLAAGAQGGLPALVHTRPGDVLLECFADDGRDLGPCRVQRLVLSDAQWRARLPPLAFEVMRRDGTERAFSGPHERPAQAGIFRCIACATALYDAATEFDSGTGWPSFWQPIAKRNVIESRDDSLGMERIAIDCAGCNSHLGHVFDDGPPPTGLRYCMNSVALRFAAAAGGGPQARNAGAGRA
;
A
#
# COMPACT_ATOMS: atom_id res chain seq x y z
N MET A 1 15.91 17.98 26.78
CA MET A 1 15.76 18.92 27.91
C MET A 1 14.47 18.60 28.63
N GLU A 2 14.60 18.37 29.95
CA GLU A 2 13.60 17.82 30.86
C GLU A 2 12.30 18.61 30.94
N ARG A 3 11.19 17.89 31.15
CA ARG A 3 10.03 18.48 31.80
C ARG A 3 9.22 17.42 32.53
N ARG A 4 9.28 17.49 33.87
CA ARG A 4 8.18 17.37 34.86
C ARG A 4 8.59 16.50 36.05
N ARG A 5 9.08 17.17 37.09
CA ARG A 5 9.00 16.75 38.49
C ARG A 5 8.02 17.69 39.19
N PHE A 6 6.96 17.15 39.77
CA PHE A 6 6.17 17.81 40.82
C PHE A 6 6.04 16.83 41.99
N LEU A 7 6.53 17.33 43.14
CA LEU A 7 6.44 16.88 44.53
C LEU A 7 4.94 16.73 44.95
N ARG A 8 4.46 16.08 46.02
CA ARG A 8 4.94 15.51 47.29
C ARG A 8 3.69 14.87 47.96
N ALA A 9 3.81 13.77 48.69
CA ALA A 9 3.00 13.42 49.88
C ALA A 9 3.61 12.14 50.50
N ALA A 10 4.41 12.26 51.55
CA ALA A 10 4.04 12.29 52.98
C ALA A 10 3.70 10.88 53.53
N LEU A 11 4.67 10.36 54.28
CA LEU A 11 4.57 9.19 55.16
C LEU A 11 3.72 9.52 56.38
N SER A 12 2.81 8.62 56.72
CA SER A 12 2.38 8.40 58.11
C SER A 12 2.14 6.90 58.28
N GLY A 13 2.79 6.33 59.31
CA GLY A 13 2.71 4.92 59.63
C GLY A 13 1.48 4.57 60.45
N GLY A 14 1.26 3.27 60.64
CA GLY A 14 0.25 2.78 61.56
C GLY A 14 -0.11 1.31 61.38
N ALA A 15 0.43 0.49 62.28
CA ALA A 15 -0.12 -0.76 62.83
C ALA A 15 -0.22 -2.00 61.93
N LEU A 16 0.69 -2.95 62.21
CA LEU A 16 0.46 -4.39 62.07
C LEU A 16 -0.69 -4.83 62.99
N LEU A 17 -1.72 -5.44 62.42
CA LEU A 17 -2.57 -6.40 63.12
C LEU A 17 -2.62 -7.68 62.29
N ALA A 18 -1.91 -8.70 62.78
CA ALA A 18 -2.03 -10.07 62.31
C ALA A 18 -3.31 -10.67 62.88
N VAL A 19 -4.26 -11.00 62.01
CA VAL A 19 -5.37 -11.91 62.33
C VAL A 19 -5.44 -12.94 61.22
N GLY A 20 -5.28 -14.20 61.61
CA GLY A 20 -5.31 -15.35 60.72
C GLY A 20 -6.62 -15.46 59.95
N GLY A 21 -6.51 -15.82 58.68
CA GLY A 21 -7.65 -16.07 57.81
C GLY A 21 -7.18 -16.85 56.59
N SER A 22 -7.42 -18.16 56.64
CA SER A 22 -7.47 -19.13 55.54
C SER A 22 -7.21 -18.59 54.13
N TYR A 23 -6.13 -19.05 53.49
CA TYR A 23 -5.89 -18.88 52.06
C TYR A 23 -6.96 -19.63 51.25
N ALA A 24 -8.03 -18.95 50.89
CA ALA A 24 -8.93 -19.37 49.81
C ALA A 24 -8.76 -18.36 48.67
N LEU A 25 -7.88 -18.70 47.72
CA LEU A 25 -7.75 -17.95 46.47
C LEU A 25 -9.10 -18.02 45.70
N PRO A 26 -9.71 -16.90 45.31
CA PRO A 26 -10.79 -16.94 44.34
C PRO A 26 -10.19 -17.37 42.99
N ARG A 27 -10.68 -18.50 42.46
CA ARG A 27 -10.43 -18.88 41.07
C ARG A 27 -11.10 -17.85 40.16
N LEU A 28 -10.30 -16.88 39.69
CA LEU A 28 -10.66 -16.05 38.55
C LEU A 28 -10.83 -16.98 37.34
N LEU A 29 -12.08 -17.11 36.88
CA LEU A 29 -12.41 -17.68 35.58
C LEU A 29 -11.76 -16.78 34.52
N ALA A 30 -10.63 -17.22 33.98
CA ALA A 30 -10.07 -16.66 32.76
C ALA A 30 -11.05 -16.98 31.62
N ALA A 31 -11.84 -15.98 31.22
CA ALA A 31 -12.58 -16.00 29.97
C ALA A 31 -11.55 -16.15 28.84
N GLY A 32 -11.54 -17.33 28.21
CA GLY A 32 -10.67 -17.63 27.09
C GLY A 32 -10.98 -16.70 25.93
N ALA A 33 -10.14 -15.70 25.73
CA ALA A 33 -10.06 -14.98 24.48
C ALA A 33 -9.57 -15.96 23.42
N GLN A 34 -10.49 -16.49 22.62
CA GLN A 34 -10.17 -17.16 21.36
C GLN A 34 -9.75 -16.11 20.33
N GLY A 35 -8.61 -15.46 20.59
CA GLY A 35 -7.85 -14.75 19.57
C GLY A 35 -7.00 -15.78 18.85
N GLY A 36 -7.56 -16.42 17.83
CA GLY A 36 -6.77 -17.24 16.92
C GLY A 36 -5.65 -16.38 16.34
N LEU A 37 -4.40 -16.73 16.63
CA LEU A 37 -3.26 -16.19 15.90
C LEU A 37 -3.50 -16.45 14.41
N PRO A 38 -3.32 -15.48 13.51
CA PRO A 38 -3.41 -15.75 12.09
C PRO A 38 -2.44 -16.90 11.77
N ALA A 39 -2.96 -17.95 11.14
CA ALA A 39 -2.17 -19.10 10.75
C ALA A 39 -0.89 -18.62 10.07
N LEU A 40 0.27 -19.05 10.56
CA LEU A 40 1.56 -18.72 9.97
C LEU A 40 1.55 -19.23 8.53
N VAL A 41 1.37 -18.30 7.59
CA VAL A 41 1.30 -18.58 6.15
C VAL A 41 2.69 -18.96 5.68
N HIS A 42 3.00 -20.25 5.63
CA HIS A 42 4.32 -20.77 5.25
C HIS A 42 4.60 -20.56 3.75
N THR A 43 5.29 -19.48 3.37
CA THR A 43 5.62 -19.14 1.97
C THR A 43 6.61 -20.14 1.37
N ARG A 44 6.34 -20.69 0.17
CA ARG A 44 7.35 -21.47 -0.56
C ARG A 44 8.39 -20.49 -1.14
N PRO A 45 9.65 -20.92 -1.38
CA PRO A 45 10.62 -20.10 -2.10
C PRO A 45 10.04 -19.69 -3.46
N GLY A 46 9.85 -18.38 -3.68
CA GLY A 46 9.24 -17.83 -4.89
C GLY A 46 7.80 -17.32 -4.71
N ASP A 47 7.10 -17.73 -3.66
CA ASP A 47 5.79 -17.17 -3.30
C ASP A 47 5.94 -15.82 -2.60
N VAL A 48 5.12 -14.85 -2.97
CA VAL A 48 4.92 -13.61 -2.22
C VAL A 48 3.50 -13.54 -1.69
N LEU A 49 3.38 -13.08 -0.44
CA LEU A 49 2.11 -12.82 0.18
C LEU A 49 1.75 -11.36 -0.10
N LEU A 50 0.69 -11.11 -0.87
CA LEU A 50 0.17 -9.79 -1.25
C LEU A 50 -1.23 -9.56 -0.70
N GLU A 51 -1.67 -8.31 -0.65
CA GLU A 51 -3.08 -7.98 -0.44
C GLU A 51 -3.76 -7.98 -1.81
N CYS A 52 -4.80 -8.79 -1.99
CA CYS A 52 -5.49 -8.86 -3.27
C CYS A 52 -6.66 -7.91 -3.30
N PHE A 53 -6.84 -7.22 -4.43
CA PHE A 53 -7.96 -6.30 -4.65
C PHE A 53 -8.66 -6.62 -5.96
N ALA A 54 -9.98 -6.49 -5.96
CA ALA A 54 -10.77 -6.42 -7.20
C ALA A 54 -10.57 -5.06 -7.88
N ASP A 55 -10.94 -4.95 -9.16
CA ASP A 55 -10.76 -3.71 -9.94
C ASP A 55 -11.60 -2.53 -9.42
N ASP A 56 -12.64 -2.81 -8.63
CA ASP A 56 -13.45 -1.83 -7.92
C ASP A 56 -12.83 -1.34 -6.59
N GLY A 57 -11.59 -1.74 -6.29
CA GLY A 57 -10.89 -1.37 -5.06
C GLY A 57 -11.30 -2.19 -3.83
N ARG A 58 -12.20 -3.16 -3.98
CA ARG A 58 -12.63 -4.02 -2.87
C ARG A 58 -11.49 -4.95 -2.45
N ASP A 59 -11.15 -4.91 -1.18
CA ASP A 59 -10.17 -5.81 -0.56
C ASP A 59 -10.72 -7.25 -0.56
N LEU A 60 -9.96 -8.17 -1.15
CA LEU A 60 -10.25 -9.60 -1.24
C LEU A 60 -9.48 -10.40 -0.19
N GLY A 61 -8.68 -9.73 0.64
CA GLY A 61 -7.86 -10.32 1.66
C GLY A 61 -6.50 -10.83 1.15
N PRO A 62 -5.69 -11.37 2.08
CA PRO A 62 -4.33 -11.76 1.79
C PRO A 62 -4.32 -12.93 0.83
N CYS A 63 -3.57 -12.79 -0.26
CA CYS A 63 -3.44 -13.78 -1.29
C CYS A 63 -1.97 -14.13 -1.51
N ARG A 64 -1.75 -15.39 -1.87
CA ARG A 64 -0.43 -15.89 -2.23
C ARG A 64 -0.33 -15.93 -3.74
N VAL A 65 0.68 -15.26 -4.29
CA VAL A 65 0.98 -15.30 -5.71
C VAL A 65 2.42 -15.75 -5.92
N GLN A 66 2.66 -16.45 -7.03
CA GLN A 66 4.02 -16.71 -7.48
C GLN A 66 4.64 -15.39 -7.93
N ARG A 67 5.81 -15.05 -7.42
CA ARG A 67 6.55 -13.88 -7.90
C ARG A 67 6.89 -14.10 -9.38
N LEU A 68 6.56 -13.12 -10.21
CA LEU A 68 6.87 -13.20 -11.64
C LEU A 68 8.37 -12.92 -11.85
N VAL A 69 9.12 -13.99 -12.13
CA VAL A 69 10.54 -13.93 -12.46
C VAL A 69 10.71 -14.37 -13.91
N LEU A 70 11.22 -13.45 -14.74
CA LEU A 70 11.45 -13.67 -16.16
C LEU A 70 12.86 -13.22 -16.55
N SER A 71 13.38 -13.76 -17.64
CA SER A 71 14.62 -13.29 -18.26
C SER A 71 14.42 -11.93 -18.96
N ASP A 72 15.51 -11.22 -19.23
CA ASP A 72 15.46 -9.96 -19.98
C ASP A 72 14.77 -10.09 -21.34
N ALA A 73 15.01 -11.19 -22.07
CA ALA A 73 14.37 -11.43 -23.35
C ALA A 73 12.85 -11.59 -23.22
N GLN A 74 12.40 -12.30 -22.18
CA GLN A 74 10.97 -12.44 -21.87
C GLN A 74 10.35 -11.11 -21.43
N TRP A 75 11.08 -10.30 -20.65
CA TRP A 75 10.63 -8.96 -20.27
C TRP A 75 10.51 -8.02 -21.46
N ARG A 76 11.50 -8.00 -22.37
CA ARG A 76 11.46 -7.21 -23.61
C ARG A 76 10.29 -7.61 -24.52
N ALA A 77 9.90 -8.89 -24.52
CA ALA A 77 8.73 -9.35 -25.26
C ALA A 77 7.40 -9.00 -24.59
N ARG A 78 7.39 -8.88 -23.25
CA ARG A 78 6.17 -8.60 -22.45
C ARG A 78 5.87 -7.12 -22.30
N LEU A 79 6.89 -6.27 -22.22
CA LEU A 79 6.76 -4.85 -21.91
C LEU A 79 7.00 -3.98 -23.14
N PRO A 80 6.26 -2.87 -23.30
CA PRO A 80 6.66 -1.81 -24.23
C PRO A 80 8.10 -1.34 -23.96
N PRO A 81 8.86 -0.88 -24.97
CA PRO A 81 10.28 -0.55 -24.80
C PRO A 81 10.57 0.43 -23.65
N LEU A 82 9.81 1.52 -23.54
CA LEU A 82 10.00 2.50 -22.47
C LEU A 82 9.64 1.91 -21.09
N ALA A 83 8.59 1.10 -20.99
CA ALA A 83 8.25 0.41 -19.76
C ALA A 83 9.33 -0.61 -19.36
N PHE A 84 9.97 -1.28 -20.32
CA PHE A 84 11.11 -2.15 -20.03
C PHE A 84 12.28 -1.37 -19.41
N GLU A 85 12.69 -0.26 -20.03
CA GLU A 85 13.78 0.57 -19.51
C GLU A 85 13.46 1.12 -18.11
N VAL A 86 12.24 1.64 -17.91
CA VAL A 86 11.79 2.12 -16.59
C VAL A 86 11.77 0.99 -15.56
N MET A 87 11.05 -0.09 -15.85
CA MET A 87 10.70 -1.10 -14.84
C MET A 87 11.80 -2.12 -14.56
N ARG A 88 12.77 -2.29 -15.48
CA ARG A 88 13.84 -3.30 -15.36
C ARG A 88 15.23 -2.71 -15.28
N ARG A 89 15.41 -1.43 -15.65
CA ARG A 89 16.70 -0.72 -15.63
C ARG A 89 16.66 0.53 -14.74
N ASP A 90 15.69 0.58 -13.82
CA ASP A 90 15.47 1.67 -12.86
C ASP A 90 15.45 3.06 -13.54
N GLY A 91 14.92 3.08 -14.77
CA GLY A 91 14.79 4.29 -15.57
C GLY A 91 13.65 5.18 -15.07
N THR A 92 13.59 6.40 -15.62
CA THR A 92 12.50 7.34 -15.36
C THR A 92 11.99 7.88 -16.69
N GLU A 93 10.68 7.83 -16.91
CA GLU A 93 10.06 8.47 -18.07
C GLU A 93 10.21 9.99 -17.99
N ARG A 94 10.20 10.69 -19.12
CA ARG A 94 10.24 12.16 -19.11
C ARG A 94 8.96 12.71 -18.48
N ALA A 95 9.07 13.78 -17.68
CA ALA A 95 7.92 14.51 -17.16
C ALA A 95 6.90 14.83 -18.27
N PHE A 96 5.61 14.68 -17.98
CA PHE A 96 4.49 14.97 -18.90
C PHE A 96 4.48 14.16 -20.21
N SER A 97 5.27 13.08 -20.32
CA SER A 97 5.38 12.30 -21.57
C SER A 97 4.51 11.05 -21.67
N GLY A 98 4.14 10.42 -20.56
CA GLY A 98 3.28 9.24 -20.56
C GLY A 98 1.77 9.55 -20.55
N PRO A 99 0.91 8.53 -20.38
CA PRO A 99 -0.54 8.68 -20.43
C PRO A 99 -1.12 9.60 -19.34
N HIS A 100 -0.43 9.74 -18.20
CA HIS A 100 -0.82 10.59 -17.06
C HIS A 100 -2.31 10.52 -16.73
N GLU A 101 -2.86 9.31 -16.76
CA GLU A 101 -4.27 9.07 -16.54
C GLU A 101 -4.67 9.57 -15.15
N ARG A 102 -5.65 10.49 -15.10
CA ARG A 102 -6.33 10.92 -13.88
C ARG A 102 -7.80 10.57 -13.98
N PRO A 103 -8.18 9.31 -13.73
CA PRO A 103 -9.52 8.83 -13.99
C PRO A 103 -10.52 9.56 -13.09
N ALA A 104 -11.58 10.10 -13.69
CA ALA A 104 -12.71 10.64 -12.92
C ALA A 104 -13.58 9.52 -12.30
N GLN A 105 -13.46 8.31 -12.85
CA GLN A 105 -14.18 7.13 -12.40
C GLN A 105 -13.39 6.35 -11.35
N ALA A 106 -14.10 5.65 -10.47
CA ALA A 106 -13.49 4.75 -9.50
C ALA A 106 -12.72 3.61 -10.19
N GLY A 107 -11.65 3.16 -9.56
CA GLY A 107 -10.84 2.05 -10.02
C GLY A 107 -9.48 2.04 -9.32
N ILE A 108 -8.62 1.12 -9.73
CA ILE A 108 -7.28 0.96 -9.16
C ILE A 108 -6.20 0.94 -10.24
N PHE A 109 -5.00 1.37 -9.89
CA PHE A 109 -3.81 1.22 -10.72
C PHE A 109 -3.12 -0.09 -10.37
N ARG A 110 -2.87 -0.89 -11.41
CA ARG A 110 -2.16 -2.17 -11.34
C ARG A 110 -0.80 -2.05 -12.00
N CYS A 111 0.15 -2.85 -11.53
CA CYS A 111 1.43 -3.04 -12.20
C CYS A 111 1.21 -3.55 -13.63
N ILE A 112 1.71 -2.85 -14.65
CA ILE A 112 1.57 -3.31 -16.04
C ILE A 112 2.29 -4.65 -16.28
N ALA A 113 3.35 -4.92 -15.52
CA ALA A 113 4.14 -6.15 -15.65
C ALA A 113 3.45 -7.38 -15.08
N CYS A 114 2.88 -7.33 -13.87
CA CYS A 114 2.35 -8.53 -13.19
C CYS A 114 0.90 -8.40 -12.69
N ALA A 115 0.22 -7.30 -12.96
CA ALA A 115 -1.15 -7.01 -12.55
C ALA A 115 -1.43 -6.90 -11.03
N THR A 116 -0.39 -6.94 -10.19
CA THR A 116 -0.49 -6.60 -8.76
C THR A 116 -1.17 -5.24 -8.59
N ALA A 117 -2.16 -5.15 -7.69
CA ALA A 117 -2.80 -3.89 -7.33
C ALA A 117 -1.81 -3.01 -6.55
N LEU A 118 -1.59 -1.77 -6.99
CA LEU A 118 -0.57 -0.88 -6.44
C LEU A 118 -1.16 0.35 -5.74
N TYR A 119 -2.11 1.02 -6.40
CA TYR A 119 -2.68 2.28 -5.92
C TYR A 119 -4.19 2.34 -6.17
N ASP A 120 -4.92 2.97 -5.26
CA ASP A 120 -6.32 3.33 -5.47
C ASP A 120 -6.37 4.70 -6.16
N ALA A 121 -7.21 4.87 -7.19
CA ALA A 121 -7.37 6.16 -7.86
C ALA A 121 -7.88 7.27 -6.90
N ALA A 122 -8.60 6.91 -5.83
CA ALA A 122 -9.00 7.85 -4.79
C ALA A 122 -7.81 8.44 -4.01
N THR A 123 -6.64 7.82 -4.09
CA THR A 123 -5.41 8.29 -3.45
C THR A 123 -4.54 9.13 -4.39
N GLU A 124 -4.93 9.25 -5.66
CA GLU A 124 -4.23 10.06 -6.65
C GLU A 124 -4.48 11.55 -6.42
N PHE A 125 -3.47 12.38 -6.66
CA PHE A 125 -3.59 13.83 -6.58
C PHE A 125 -2.68 14.53 -7.60
N ASP A 126 -2.98 15.81 -7.87
CA ASP A 126 -2.13 16.64 -8.73
C ASP A 126 -0.94 17.17 -7.95
N SER A 127 0.26 16.68 -8.26
CA SER A 127 1.51 17.22 -7.70
C SER A 127 2.13 18.32 -8.57
N GLY A 128 1.66 18.52 -9.80
CA GLY A 128 2.29 19.41 -10.77
C GLY A 128 3.67 18.97 -11.27
N THR A 129 4.14 17.77 -10.90
CA THR A 129 5.49 17.29 -11.25
C THR A 129 5.59 16.66 -12.64
N GLY A 130 4.46 16.26 -13.21
CA GLY A 130 4.42 15.59 -14.51
C GLY A 130 4.53 14.07 -14.46
N TRP A 131 4.24 13.47 -13.31
CA TRP A 131 4.09 12.03 -13.10
C TRP A 131 2.87 11.74 -12.19
N PRO A 132 2.17 10.60 -12.35
CA PRO A 132 1.12 10.17 -11.44
C PRO A 132 1.63 10.16 -9.99
N SER A 133 0.84 10.76 -9.10
CA SER A 133 1.23 10.98 -7.71
C SER A 133 0.13 10.49 -6.78
N PHE A 134 0.49 9.63 -5.83
CA PHE A 134 -0.42 9.07 -4.84
C PHE A 134 0.07 9.40 -3.44
N TRP A 135 -0.83 9.58 -2.48
CA TRP A 135 -0.41 9.85 -1.10
C TRP A 135 -0.22 8.57 -0.25
N GLN A 136 -0.62 7.41 -0.77
CA GLN A 136 -0.33 6.09 -0.20
C GLN A 136 -0.47 4.96 -1.23
N PRO A 137 0.21 3.80 -1.06
CA PRO A 137 -0.12 2.57 -1.79
C PRO A 137 -1.45 1.99 -1.31
N ILE A 138 -2.11 1.19 -2.16
CA ILE A 138 -3.36 0.49 -1.81
C ILE A 138 -3.14 -0.51 -0.66
N ALA A 139 -1.95 -1.10 -0.59
CA ALA A 139 -1.48 -1.89 0.54
C ALA A 139 0.05 -1.85 0.66
N LYS A 140 0.56 -1.65 1.88
CA LYS A 140 2.01 -1.61 2.15
C LYS A 140 2.77 -2.86 1.66
N ARG A 141 2.11 -4.02 1.67
CA ARG A 141 2.70 -5.30 1.27
C ARG A 141 2.81 -5.51 -0.24
N ASN A 142 2.16 -4.65 -1.03
CA ASN A 142 2.16 -4.76 -2.49
C ASN A 142 3.31 -3.99 -3.15
N VAL A 143 4.00 -3.15 -2.37
CA VAL A 143 5.17 -2.38 -2.77
C VAL A 143 6.38 -2.74 -1.91
N ILE A 144 7.57 -2.51 -2.45
CA ILE A 144 8.85 -2.64 -1.73
C ILE A 144 9.49 -1.25 -1.72
N GLU A 145 9.91 -0.81 -0.55
CA GLU A 145 10.72 0.39 -0.37
C GLU A 145 12.20 0.00 -0.29
N SER A 146 13.03 0.61 -1.12
CA SER A 146 14.47 0.39 -1.15
C SER A 146 15.20 1.73 -1.23
N ARG A 147 16.40 1.80 -0.62
CA ARG A 147 17.25 3.00 -0.70
C ARG A 147 17.81 3.11 -2.10
N ASP A 148 17.73 4.31 -2.67
CA ASP A 148 18.32 4.67 -3.95
C ASP A 148 19.24 5.89 -3.76
N ASP A 149 20.55 5.64 -3.82
CA ASP A 149 21.60 6.67 -3.71
C ASP A 149 22.16 7.05 -5.11
N SER A 150 21.46 6.70 -6.19
CA SER A 150 21.88 7.03 -7.56
C SER A 150 21.82 8.54 -7.83
N LEU A 151 22.59 8.98 -8.83
CA LEU A 151 22.66 10.39 -9.25
C LEU A 151 23.07 11.36 -8.12
N GLY A 152 23.67 10.87 -7.04
CA GLY A 152 24.10 11.68 -5.89
C GLY A 152 22.95 12.21 -5.03
N MET A 153 21.76 11.62 -5.15
CA MET A 153 20.58 11.96 -4.35
C MET A 153 20.20 10.79 -3.45
N GLU A 154 19.81 11.04 -2.21
CA GLU A 154 19.22 10.02 -1.33
C GLU A 154 17.70 10.02 -1.55
N ARG A 155 17.18 8.93 -2.11
CA ARG A 155 15.75 8.72 -2.37
C ARG A 155 15.32 7.34 -1.91
N ILE A 156 14.01 7.13 -1.83
CA ILE A 156 13.42 5.80 -1.59
C ILE A 156 12.73 5.35 -2.87
N ALA A 157 13.29 4.34 -3.52
CA ALA A 157 12.70 3.69 -4.67
C ALA A 157 11.52 2.81 -4.23
N ILE A 158 10.52 2.75 -5.10
CA ILE A 158 9.30 1.97 -4.94
C ILE A 158 9.25 0.93 -6.04
N ASP A 159 9.26 -0.34 -5.66
CA ASP A 159 9.18 -1.47 -6.57
C ASP A 159 7.91 -2.30 -6.33
N CYS A 160 7.43 -3.00 -7.35
CA CYS A 160 6.30 -3.91 -7.20
C CYS A 160 6.73 -5.20 -6.46
N ALA A 161 6.05 -5.55 -5.37
CA ALA A 161 6.37 -6.77 -4.61
C ALA A 161 6.12 -8.08 -5.39
N GLY A 162 5.20 -8.05 -6.37
CA GLY A 162 4.83 -9.19 -7.21
C GLY A 162 5.84 -9.57 -8.29
N CYS A 163 6.71 -8.65 -8.72
CA CYS A 163 7.66 -8.91 -9.81
C CYS A 163 9.00 -8.15 -9.72
N ASN A 164 9.24 -7.40 -8.63
CA ASN A 164 10.44 -6.60 -8.42
C ASN A 164 10.72 -5.65 -9.60
N SER A 165 9.67 -5.04 -10.14
CA SER A 165 9.80 -4.03 -11.18
C SER A 165 9.78 -2.64 -10.55
N HIS A 166 10.69 -1.78 -10.99
CA HIS A 166 10.71 -0.38 -10.58
C HIS A 166 9.43 0.33 -10.99
N LEU A 167 8.88 1.13 -10.07
CA LEU A 167 7.68 1.93 -10.28
C LEU A 167 8.00 3.42 -10.23
N GLY A 168 8.80 3.86 -9.26
CA GLY A 168 9.18 5.26 -9.07
C GLY A 168 9.77 5.49 -7.69
N HIS A 169 9.47 6.62 -7.06
CA HIS A 169 10.02 7.00 -5.76
C HIS A 169 8.96 7.57 -4.82
N VAL A 170 9.24 7.53 -3.52
CA VAL A 170 8.44 8.23 -2.49
C VAL A 170 9.22 9.40 -1.91
N PHE A 171 8.51 10.50 -1.68
CA PHE A 171 9.01 11.76 -1.12
C PHE A 171 8.15 12.21 0.06
N ASP A 172 8.66 13.09 0.92
CA ASP A 172 8.02 13.63 2.13
C ASP A 172 7.33 15.00 1.93
N ASP A 173 7.01 15.32 0.67
CA ASP A 173 6.38 16.57 0.23
C ASP A 173 4.92 16.36 -0.23
N GLY A 174 4.26 15.32 0.29
CA GLY A 174 2.88 14.99 -0.06
C GLY A 174 1.81 15.72 0.77
N PRO A 175 0.54 15.58 0.39
CA PRO A 175 -0.58 16.15 1.14
C PRO A 175 -0.88 15.36 2.43
N PRO A 176 -1.67 15.92 3.35
CA PRO A 176 -2.34 15.14 4.38
C PRO A 176 -3.17 14.00 3.76
N PRO A 177 -3.35 12.86 4.45
CA PRO A 177 -3.00 12.62 5.85
C PRO A 177 -1.58 12.10 6.10
N THR A 178 -0.89 11.63 5.07
CA THR A 178 0.41 10.95 5.22
C THR A 178 1.60 11.90 5.16
N GLY A 179 1.47 13.03 4.43
CA GLY A 179 2.60 13.87 4.06
C GLY A 179 3.53 13.21 3.03
N LEU A 180 3.14 12.07 2.46
CA LEU A 180 3.97 11.32 1.52
C LEU A 180 3.47 11.48 0.09
N ARG A 181 4.39 11.52 -0.87
CA ARG A 181 4.10 11.53 -2.29
C ARG A 181 4.81 10.36 -2.97
N TYR A 182 4.04 9.35 -3.34
CA TYR A 182 4.44 8.25 -4.21
C TYR A 182 4.36 8.74 -5.66
N CYS A 183 5.50 9.16 -6.19
CA CYS A 183 5.67 9.66 -7.55
C CYS A 183 6.05 8.51 -8.50
N MET A 184 5.10 8.05 -9.31
CA MET A 184 5.24 6.82 -10.10
C MET A 184 5.40 7.12 -11.58
N ASN A 185 6.16 6.29 -12.30
CA ASN A 185 6.17 6.32 -13.76
C ASN A 185 4.84 5.83 -14.31
N SER A 186 4.18 6.62 -15.14
CA SER A 186 2.89 6.24 -15.74
C SER A 186 3.01 5.01 -16.63
N VAL A 187 4.13 4.82 -17.35
CA VAL A 187 4.39 3.60 -18.14
C VAL A 187 4.50 2.32 -17.31
N ALA A 188 4.65 2.41 -15.99
CA ALA A 188 4.69 1.25 -15.10
C ALA A 188 3.31 0.85 -14.56
N LEU A 189 2.30 1.70 -14.77
CA LEU A 189 0.95 1.54 -14.24
C LEU A 189 -0.05 1.29 -15.37
N ARG A 190 -1.12 0.56 -15.03
CA ARG A 190 -2.31 0.40 -15.87
C ARG A 190 -3.53 0.63 -15.00
N PHE A 191 -4.40 1.55 -15.40
CA PHE A 191 -5.67 1.75 -14.72
C PHE A 191 -6.63 0.59 -15.02
N ALA A 192 -7.28 0.09 -13.97
CA ALA A 192 -8.36 -0.88 -14.03
C ALA A 192 -9.61 -0.23 -13.45
N ALA A 193 -10.54 0.10 -14.33
CA ALA A 193 -11.83 0.67 -13.97
C ALA A 193 -12.63 -0.25 -13.05
N ALA A 194 -13.26 0.32 -12.02
CA ALA A 194 -14.33 -0.37 -11.31
C ALA A 194 -15.42 -0.71 -12.34
N ALA A 195 -15.75 -1.99 -12.49
CA ALA A 195 -16.84 -2.39 -13.37
C ALA A 195 -18.18 -1.91 -12.79
N GLY A 196 -18.62 -0.71 -13.21
CA GLY A 196 -20.02 -0.29 -13.13
C GLY A 196 -20.71 -0.68 -14.43
N GLY A 197 -21.94 -1.19 -14.37
CA GLY A 197 -22.74 -1.53 -15.55
C GLY A 197 -22.60 -0.47 -16.66
N GLY A 198 -22.50 -0.95 -17.90
CA GLY A 198 -22.28 -0.12 -19.09
C GLY A 198 -23.20 1.11 -19.15
N PRO A 199 -22.90 2.08 -20.04
CA PRO A 199 -23.57 3.37 -20.04
C PRO A 199 -25.09 3.18 -19.94
N GLN A 200 -25.69 3.57 -18.81
CA GLN A 200 -27.14 3.70 -18.76
C GLN A 200 -27.47 4.79 -19.78
N ALA A 201 -27.96 4.34 -20.94
CA ALA A 201 -28.60 5.20 -21.91
C ALA A 201 -29.61 6.03 -21.13
N ARG A 202 -29.34 7.33 -21.04
CA ARG A 202 -30.34 8.29 -20.56
C ARG A 202 -31.55 8.06 -21.45
N ASN A 203 -32.66 7.59 -20.89
CA ASN A 203 -33.93 7.51 -21.58
C ASN A 203 -34.33 8.92 -22.02
N ALA A 204 -33.88 9.32 -23.20
CA ALA A 204 -34.43 10.43 -23.94
C ALA A 204 -35.64 9.88 -24.71
N GLY A 205 -36.83 9.99 -24.12
CA GLY A 205 -38.04 9.56 -24.83
C GLY A 205 -39.28 9.41 -23.98
N ALA A 206 -39.75 10.48 -23.34
CA ALA A 206 -41.17 10.61 -22.97
C ALA A 206 -41.54 12.08 -22.72
N GLY A 207 -41.84 12.80 -23.79
CA GLY A 207 -42.61 14.05 -23.80
C GLY A 207 -43.16 14.20 -25.22
N ARG A 208 -44.28 13.56 -25.54
CA ARG A 208 -45.64 14.14 -25.50
C ARG A 208 -45.67 15.53 -26.16
N ALA A 209 -45.95 15.53 -27.46
CA ALA A 209 -46.81 16.52 -28.10
C ALA A 209 -48.24 15.97 -28.08
#